data_AF-A0A432HKT5-F1
#
_entry.id   AF-A0A432HKT5-F1
#
_cell.length_a   1.000
_cell.length_b   1.000
_cell.length_c   1.000
_cell.angle_alpha   90.00
_cell.angle_beta   90.00
_cell.angle_gamma   90.00
#
_symmetry.space_group_name_H-M   'P 1'
#
loop_
_entity.id
_entity.type
_entity.pdbx_description
1 polymer ?
#
loop_
_entity_poly.entity_id
_entity_poly.type
_entity_poly.pdbx_seq_one_letter_code
_entity_poly.pdbx_strand_id
1 'polypeptide(L)'
;METIKQTQKKYGSRAMSLAIIVAMGLIVLGEKAAGKGLILGTLFSVVNFILIGATLPRTVGHKKRAAILISFVSLLLRYALLAIPIVLAIKLDQINIFTVIIGIFMIQLMILVDHLPLPLGQKRASS
;
A
#
# COMPACT_ATOMS: atom_id res chain seq x y z
N MET A 1 14.57 -10.70 -10.08
CA MET A 1 13.18 -10.29 -10.42
C MET A 1 12.15 -11.04 -9.58
N GLU A 2 12.33 -12.34 -9.32
CA GLU A 2 11.37 -13.17 -8.58
C GLU A 2 11.21 -12.77 -7.10
N THR A 3 12.29 -12.41 -6.41
CA THR A 3 12.28 -12.03 -4.98
C THR A 3 11.42 -10.79 -4.70
N ILE A 4 11.39 -9.84 -5.63
CA ILE A 4 10.59 -8.60 -5.51
C ILE A 4 9.11 -8.91 -5.70
N LYS A 5 8.76 -9.74 -6.71
CA LYS A 5 7.38 -10.16 -6.94
C LYS A 5 6.83 -10.97 -5.76
N GLN A 6 7.64 -11.84 -5.15
CA GLN A 6 7.27 -12.60 -3.96
C GLN A 6 7.02 -11.67 -2.76
N THR A 7 7.91 -10.70 -2.54
CA THR A 7 7.78 -9.66 -1.51
C THR A 7 6.46 -8.87 -1.69
N GLN A 8 6.21 -8.38 -2.90
CA GLN A 8 4.99 -7.66 -3.24
C GLN A 8 3.73 -8.48 -3.01
N LYS A 9 3.71 -9.74 -3.45
CA LYS A 9 2.58 -10.64 -3.25
C LYS A 9 2.34 -10.90 -1.76
N LYS A 10 3.39 -11.12 -0.98
CA LYS A 10 3.30 -11.39 0.47
C LYS A 10 2.73 -10.18 1.23
N TYR A 11 3.35 -9.01 1.07
CA TYR A 11 2.92 -7.79 1.79
C TYR A 11 1.59 -7.27 1.27
N GLY A 12 1.38 -7.26 -0.05
CA GLY A 12 0.13 -6.83 -0.66
C GLY A 12 -1.05 -7.70 -0.24
N SER A 13 -0.90 -9.03 -0.29
CA SER A 13 -1.94 -9.96 0.17
C SER A 13 -2.22 -9.84 1.67
N ARG A 14 -1.18 -9.71 2.50
CA ARG A 14 -1.35 -9.52 3.95
C ARG A 14 -2.06 -8.22 4.27
N ALA A 15 -1.61 -7.10 3.71
CA ALA A 15 -2.24 -5.80 3.92
C ALA A 15 -3.70 -5.79 3.47
N MET A 16 -4.02 -6.38 2.30
CA MET A 16 -5.40 -6.55 1.86
C MET A 16 -6.22 -7.42 2.83
N SER A 17 -5.69 -8.56 3.27
CA SER A 17 -6.42 -9.43 4.19
C SER A 17 -6.72 -8.73 5.52
N LEU A 18 -5.76 -8.01 6.09
CA LEU A 18 -5.93 -7.21 7.29
C LEU A 18 -6.95 -6.08 7.09
N ALA A 19 -6.85 -5.35 5.98
CA ALA A 19 -7.80 -4.29 5.68
C ALA A 19 -9.22 -4.83 5.49
N ILE A 20 -9.40 -6.00 4.88
CA ILE A 20 -10.70 -6.65 4.74
C ILE A 20 -11.25 -7.06 6.12
N ILE A 21 -10.43 -7.66 6.99
CA ILE A 21 -10.86 -8.06 8.34
C ILE A 21 -11.29 -6.82 9.15
N VAL A 22 -10.47 -5.78 9.16
CA VAL A 22 -10.77 -4.52 9.87
C VAL A 22 -12.00 -3.83 9.26
N ALA A 23 -12.12 -3.81 7.94
CA ALA A 23 -13.29 -3.26 7.26
C ALA A 23 -14.58 -4.03 7.56
N MET A 24 -14.51 -5.37 7.63
CA MET A 24 -15.64 -6.19 8.07
C MET A 24 -16.05 -5.83 9.51
N GLY A 25 -15.08 -5.68 10.42
CA GLY A 25 -15.35 -5.22 11.79
C GLY A 25 -16.05 -3.86 11.84
N LEU A 26 -15.56 -2.88 11.05
CA LEU A 26 -16.17 -1.56 10.92
C LEU A 26 -17.60 -1.62 10.35
N ILE A 27 -17.85 -2.48 9.36
CA ILE A 27 -19.19 -2.68 8.79
C ILE A 27 -20.15 -3.26 9.81
N VAL A 28 -19.71 -4.22 10.63
CA VAL A 28 -20.52 -4.82 11.71
C VAL A 28 -20.85 -3.79 12.80
N LEU A 29 -19.93 -2.85 13.06
CA LEU A 29 -20.13 -1.74 13.99
C LEU A 29 -21.03 -0.61 13.43
N GLY A 30 -21.55 -0.75 12.21
CA GLY A 30 -22.46 0.22 11.57
C GLY A 30 -21.78 1.24 10.66
N GLU A 31 -20.45 1.33 10.69
CA GLU A 31 -19.64 2.29 9.95
C GLU A 31 -19.28 1.78 8.54
N LYS A 32 -20.30 1.54 7.71
CA LYS A 32 -20.14 1.06 6.32
C LYS A 32 -19.24 1.98 5.48
N ALA A 33 -19.28 3.28 5.76
CA ALA A 33 -18.47 4.27 5.06
C ALA A 33 -16.97 4.15 5.37
N ALA A 34 -16.63 3.84 6.62
CA ALA A 34 -15.25 3.60 7.04
C ALA A 34 -14.70 2.33 6.38
N GLY A 35 -15.47 1.23 6.36
CA GLY A 35 -15.04 -0.03 5.75
C GLY A 35 -14.70 0.12 4.25
N LYS A 36 -15.55 0.80 3.47
CA LYS A 36 -15.28 1.08 2.05
C LYS A 36 -14.03 1.93 1.87
N GLY A 37 -13.86 2.97 2.69
CA GLY A 37 -12.69 3.84 2.66
C GLY A 37 -11.39 3.10 2.96
N LEU A 38 -11.40 2.23 3.96
CA LEU A 38 -10.22 1.44 4.33
C LEU A 38 -9.77 0.52 3.20
N ILE A 39 -10.70 -0.21 2.59
CA ILE A 39 -10.41 -1.13 1.49
C ILE A 39 -9.87 -0.35 0.29
N LEU A 40 -10.53 0.75 -0.06
CA LEU A 40 -10.14 1.58 -1.20
C LEU A 40 -8.74 2.19 -1.01
N GLY A 41 -8.47 2.77 0.16
CA GLY A 41 -7.15 3.30 0.51
C GLY A 41 -6.07 2.23 0.52
N THR A 42 -6.37 1.04 1.07
CA THR A 42 -5.42 -0.08 1.11
C THR A 42 -5.12 -0.61 -0.29
N LEU A 43 -6.13 -0.74 -1.16
CA LEU A 43 -5.95 -1.18 -2.54
C LEU A 43 -4.99 -0.25 -3.29
N PHE A 44 -5.19 1.06 -3.19
CA PHE A 44 -4.29 2.05 -3.78
C PHE A 44 -2.89 2.00 -3.17
N SER A 45 -2.78 1.74 -1.86
CA SER A 45 -1.49 1.50 -1.19
C SER A 45 -0.76 0.30 -1.80
N VAL A 46 -1.44 -0.83 -2.04
CA VAL A 46 -0.88 -2.05 -2.66
C VAL A 46 -0.33 -1.74 -4.05
N VAL A 47 -1.10 -1.06 -4.88
CA VAL A 47 -0.66 -0.69 -6.23
C VAL A 47 0.56 0.22 -6.17
N ASN A 48 0.55 1.24 -5.30
CA ASN A 48 1.69 2.13 -5.10
C ASN A 48 2.94 1.38 -4.62
N PHE A 49 2.79 0.41 -3.72
CA PHE A 49 3.89 -0.43 -3.25
C PHE A 49 4.46 -1.35 -4.33
N ILE A 50 3.60 -1.97 -5.14
CA ILE A 50 4.01 -2.78 -6.29
C ILE A 50 4.81 -1.93 -7.28
N LEU A 51 4.37 -0.69 -7.52
CA LEU A 51 5.06 0.22 -8.41
C LEU A 51 6.47 0.56 -7.90
N ILE A 52 6.60 0.89 -6.61
CA ILE A 52 7.90 1.18 -5.97
C ILE A 52 8.84 -0.03 -6.08
N GLY A 53 8.35 -1.24 -5.78
CA GLY A 53 9.20 -2.44 -5.90
C GLY A 53 9.60 -2.76 -7.34
N ALA A 54 8.79 -2.37 -8.35
CA ALA A 54 9.13 -2.55 -9.75
C ALA A 54 10.13 -1.49 -10.27
N THR A 55 10.12 -0.27 -9.72
CA THR A 55 11.04 0.81 -10.12
C THR A 55 12.39 0.75 -9.40
N LEU A 56 12.45 0.27 -8.15
CA LEU A 56 13.68 0.11 -7.36
C LEU A 56 14.83 -0.63 -8.08
N PRO A 57 14.63 -1.82 -8.68
CA PRO A 57 15.71 -2.54 -9.36
C PRO A 57 16.12 -1.90 -10.69
N ARG A 58 15.22 -1.10 -11.31
CA ARG A 58 15.50 -0.43 -12.60
C ARG A 58 16.36 0.82 -12.44
N THR A 59 16.33 1.48 -11.29
CA THR A 59 17.13 2.68 -11.03
C THR A 59 18.55 2.38 -10.56
N VAL A 60 18.77 1.24 -9.90
CA VAL A 60 20.08 0.87 -9.29
C VAL A 60 21.12 0.36 -10.31
N GLY A 61 20.77 0.18 -11.59
CA GLY A 61 21.68 -0.43 -12.58
C GLY A 61 21.76 0.24 -13.96
N HIS A 62 21.20 1.43 -14.18
CA HIS A 62 21.13 2.05 -15.53
C HIS A 62 21.77 3.45 -15.61
N LYS A 63 22.19 3.82 -16.83
CA LYS A 63 22.83 5.11 -17.18
C LYS A 63 22.07 6.30 -16.58
N LYS A 64 22.80 7.28 -16.02
CA LYS A 64 22.30 8.43 -15.24
C LYS A 64 21.01 9.09 -15.79
N ARG A 65 20.84 9.21 -17.12
CA ARG A 65 19.63 9.82 -17.74
C ARG A 65 18.37 8.96 -17.63
N ALA A 66 18.46 7.64 -17.81
CA ALA A 66 17.31 6.75 -17.70
C ALA A 66 16.85 6.62 -16.24
N ALA A 67 17.79 6.63 -15.29
CA ALA A 67 17.49 6.59 -13.86
C ALA A 67 16.70 7.85 -13.42
N ILE A 68 17.03 9.03 -13.93
CA ILE A 68 16.31 10.28 -13.66
C ILE A 68 14.89 10.22 -14.22
N LEU A 69 14.72 9.82 -15.48
CA LEU A 69 13.39 9.74 -16.11
C LEU A 69 12.47 8.75 -15.39
N ILE A 70 13.00 7.57 -15.02
CA ILE A 70 12.25 6.56 -14.27
C ILE A 70 11.86 7.08 -12.88
N SER A 71 12.75 7.82 -12.21
CA SER A 71 12.47 8.41 -10.90
C SER A 71 11.38 9.49 -10.99
N PHE A 72 11.43 10.35 -12.01
CA PHE A 72 10.40 11.36 -12.28
C PHE A 72 9.03 10.73 -12.57
N VAL A 73 8.99 9.73 -13.45
CA VAL A 73 7.75 8.99 -13.76
C VAL A 73 7.22 8.30 -12.51
N SER A 74 8.09 7.67 -11.71
CA SER A 74 7.69 7.02 -10.45
C SER A 74 7.15 8.00 -9.43
N LEU A 75 7.67 9.24 -9.39
CA LEU A 75 7.21 10.30 -8.50
C LEU A 75 5.82 10.79 -8.93
N LEU A 76 5.65 11.08 -10.22
CA LEU A 76 4.37 11.47 -10.81
C LEU A 76 3.31 10.39 -10.59
N LEU A 77 3.62 9.13 -10.87
CA LEU A 77 2.68 8.03 -10.68
C LEU A 77 2.30 7.85 -9.21
N ARG A 78 3.24 8.04 -8.28
CA ARG A 78 2.97 7.96 -6.83
C ARG A 78 1.99 9.04 -6.39
N TYR A 79 2.20 10.29 -6.83
CA TYR A 79 1.26 11.39 -6.52
C TYR A 79 -0.08 11.21 -7.21
N ALA A 80 -0.11 10.75 -8.46
CA ALA A 80 -1.35 10.44 -9.17
C ALA A 80 -2.13 9.31 -8.49
N LEU A 81 -1.44 8.21 -8.13
CA LEU A 81 -2.05 7.08 -7.40
C LEU A 81 -2.59 7.48 -6.04
N LEU A 82 -1.92 8.39 -5.31
CA LEU A 82 -2.40 8.88 -4.02
C LEU A 82 -3.55 9.90 -4.15
N ALA A 83 -3.58 10.68 -5.24
CA ALA A 83 -4.65 11.64 -5.48
C ALA A 83 -5.99 10.96 -5.77
N ILE A 84 -6.00 9.85 -6.50
CA ILE A 84 -7.24 9.13 -6.87
C ILE A 84 -8.10 8.73 -5.65
N PRO A 85 -7.59 8.03 -4.63
CA PRO A 85 -8.39 7.63 -3.47
C PRO A 85 -8.87 8.84 -2.66
N ILE A 86 -8.08 9.93 -2.58
CA ILE A 86 -8.51 11.16 -1.90
C ILE A 86 -9.64 11.85 -2.66
N VAL A 87 -9.54 11.97 -3.99
CA VAL A 87 -10.59 12.55 -4.83
C VAL A 87 -11.86 11.69 -4.77
N LEU A 88 -11.74 10.36 -4.78
CA LEU A 88 -12.87 9.45 -4.61
C LEU A 88 -13.52 9.59 -3.23
N ALA A 89 -12.73 9.76 -2.17
CA ALA A 89 -13.24 9.99 -0.82
C ALA A 89 -14.01 11.31 -0.70
N ILE A 90 -13.60 12.34 -1.44
CA ILE A 90 -14.32 13.63 -1.47
C ILE A 90 -15.58 13.55 -2.34
N LYS A 91 -15.52 12.82 -3.47
CA LYS A 91 -16.68 12.67 -4.37
C LYS A 91 -17.77 11.76 -3.82
N LEU A 92 -17.42 10.83 -2.94
CA LEU A 92 -18.34 9.84 -2.40
C LEU A 92 -18.56 10.15 -0.92
N ASP A 93 -19.67 10.81 -0.59
CA ASP A 93 -20.11 11.06 0.80
C ASP A 93 -20.26 9.76 1.62
N GLN A 94 -20.35 8.63 0.93
CA GLN A 94 -20.37 7.29 1.55
C GLN A 94 -18.98 6.76 1.92
N ILE A 95 -17.91 7.55 1.79
CA ILE A 95 -16.54 7.13 2.08
C ILE A 95 -15.92 8.09 3.09
N ASN A 96 -15.49 7.54 4.22
CA ASN A 96 -14.81 8.35 5.22
C ASN A 96 -13.35 8.61 4.82
N ILE A 97 -13.00 9.89 4.61
CA ILE A 97 -11.66 10.35 4.24
C ILE A 97 -10.59 9.88 5.24
N PHE A 98 -10.88 9.90 6.54
CA PHE A 98 -9.92 9.47 7.57
C PHE A 98 -9.52 8.01 7.37
N THR A 99 -10.49 7.16 7.06
CA THR A 99 -10.24 5.73 6.86
C THR A 99 -9.50 5.44 5.56
N VAL A 100 -9.73 6.25 4.52
CA VAL A 100 -8.94 6.22 3.28
C VAL A 100 -7.48 6.57 3.55
N ILE A 101 -7.22 7.62 4.32
CA ILE A 101 -5.85 8.00 4.72
C ILE A 101 -5.19 6.85 5.47
N ILE A 102 -5.85 6.27 6.47
CA ILE A 102 -5.32 5.11 7.21
C ILE A 102 -5.01 3.95 6.26
N GLY A 103 -5.92 3.63 5.33
CA GLY A 103 -5.73 2.57 4.33
C GLY A 103 -4.53 2.83 3.41
N ILE A 104 -4.35 4.08 2.96
CA ILE A 104 -3.20 4.49 2.15
C ILE A 104 -1.87 4.21 2.86
N PHE A 105 -1.81 4.40 4.17
CA PHE A 105 -0.60 4.16 4.96
C PHE A 105 -0.45 2.71 5.46
N MET A 106 -1.45 1.85 5.25
CA MET A 106 -1.48 0.49 5.80
C MET A 106 -0.24 -0.34 5.44
N ILE A 107 0.22 -0.30 4.19
CA ILE A 107 1.41 -1.07 3.78
C ILE A 107 2.69 -0.51 4.39
N GLN A 108 2.82 0.81 4.46
CA GLN A 108 4.00 1.43 5.06
C GLN A 108 4.11 1.02 6.53
N LEU A 109 2.98 0.97 7.25
CA LEU A 109 2.92 0.45 8.61
C LEU A 109 3.28 -1.04 8.69
N MET A 110 2.74 -1.87 7.79
CA MET A 110 3.02 -3.31 7.75
C MET A 110 4.52 -3.60 7.52
N ILE A 111 5.14 -2.89 6.58
CA ILE A 111 6.58 -2.98 6.32
C ILE A 111 7.38 -2.49 7.52
N LEU A 112 6.97 -1.37 8.13
CA LEU A 112 7.63 -0.80 9.29
C LEU A 112 7.60 -1.79 10.46
N VAL A 113 6.45 -2.42 10.74
CA VAL A 113 6.32 -3.44 11.81
C VAL A 113 7.18 -4.67 11.50
N ASP A 114 7.24 -5.13 10.25
CA ASP A 114 8.07 -6.29 9.87
C ASP A 114 9.58 -5.98 9.89
N HIS A 115 10.00 -4.72 9.76
CA HIS A 115 11.41 -4.29 9.81
C HIS A 115 11.85 -3.68 11.15
N LEU A 116 10.91 -3.28 12.01
CA LEU A 116 11.23 -2.81 13.35
C LEU A 116 11.54 -4.04 14.23
N PRO A 117 12.66 -4.06 14.96
CA PRO A 117 13.00 -5.16 15.85
C PRO A 117 12.13 -5.12 17.11
N LEU A 118 10.82 -5.35 16.98
CA LEU A 118 9.93 -5.62 18.10
C LEU A 118 9.71 -7.14 18.23
N PRO A 119 9.75 -7.70 19.46
CA PRO A 119 9.86 -9.14 19.70
C PRO A 119 8.58 -9.96 19.47
N LEU A 120 7.57 -9.44 18.75
CA LEU A 120 6.33 -10.20 18.52
C LEU A 120 6.35 -10.95 17.20
N GLY A 121 6.97 -12.14 17.25
CA GLY A 121 6.45 -13.28 16.49
C GLY A 121 6.81 -13.35 15.01
N GLN A 122 7.92 -12.76 14.58
CA GLN A 122 8.51 -13.05 13.28
C GLN A 122 9.18 -14.43 13.34
N LYS A 123 8.36 -15.48 13.30
CA LYS A 123 8.82 -16.84 13.02
C LYS A 123 9.36 -16.83 11.60
N ARG A 124 10.68 -16.66 11.53
CA ARG A 124 11.54 -16.83 10.37
C ARG A 124 11.10 -18.08 9.62
N ALA A 125 10.49 -17.90 8.45
CA ALA A 125 10.51 -18.92 7.42
C ALA A 125 11.80 -18.69 6.62
N SER A 126 12.91 -19.07 7.24
CA SER A 126 14.13 -19.46 6.54
C SER A 126 13.92 -20.91 6.12
N SER A 127 13.72 -21.14 4.83
CA SER A 127 14.14 -22.38 4.18
C SER A 127 14.51 -22.07 2.74
#